data_AF-A0A7W0MLQ1-F1
#
_entry.id   AF-A0A7W0MLQ1-F1
#
_cell.length_a   1.000
_cell.length_b   1.000
_cell.length_c   1.000
_cell.angle_alpha   90.00
_cell.angle_beta   90.00
_cell.angle_gamma   90.00
#
_symmetry.space_group_name_H-M   'P 1'
#
loop_
_entity.id
_entity.type
_entity.pdbx_description
1 polymer ?
#
loop_
_entity_poly.entity_id
_entity_poly.type
_entity_poly.pdbx_seq_one_letter_code
_entity_poly.pdbx_strand_id
1 'polypeptide(L)'
;WAPGRIAATLRGVTPQPAPDGAALRDLMLDHYEAMLVFYGADLGLRVARKHLGWYLDGVAAGAALRERVLRLGDPRAVAREIAAGVTDCGPALGAAA
;
A
#
# COMPACT_ATOMS: atom_id res chain seq x y z
N TRP A 1 -8.74 -1.93 -3.49
CA TRP A 1 -9.62 -2.82 -2.70
C TRP A 1 -10.89 -2.12 -2.21
N ALA A 2 -10.80 -0.92 -1.61
CA ALA A 2 -11.97 -0.24 -1.03
C ALA A 2 -13.16 -0.02 -1.98
N PRO A 3 -12.98 0.45 -3.24
CA PRO A 3 -14.11 0.60 -4.17
C PRO A 3 -14.80 -0.74 -4.49
N GLY A 4 -14.04 -1.83 -4.61
CA GLY A 4 -14.58 -3.17 -4.84
C GLY A 4 -15.44 -3.66 -3.66
N ARG A 5 -15.05 -3.32 -2.43
CA ARG A 5 -15.85 -3.61 -1.23
C ARG A 5 -17.16 -2.82 -1.22
N ILE A 6 -17.11 -1.51 -1.52
CA ILE A 6 -18.31 -0.67 -1.65
C ILE A 6 -19.25 -1.27 -2.72
N ALA A 7 -18.72 -1.62 -3.89
CA ALA A 7 -19.48 -2.22 -4.97
C ALA A 7 -20.12 -3.56 -4.58
N ALA A 8 -19.41 -4.42 -3.82
CA ALA A 8 -19.96 -5.68 -3.31
C ALA A 8 -21.13 -5.43 -2.36
N THR A 9 -20.97 -4.52 -1.39
CA THR A 9 -22.05 -4.14 -0.46
C THR A 9 -23.27 -3.60 -1.20
N LEU A 10 -23.08 -2.70 -2.18
CA LEU A 10 -24.18 -2.15 -2.99
C LEU A 10 -24.91 -3.23 -3.82
N ARG A 11 -24.27 -4.37 -4.09
CA ARG A 11 -24.87 -5.52 -4.80
C ARG A 11 -25.48 -6.56 -3.86
N GLY A 12 -25.46 -6.33 -2.54
CA GLY A 12 -25.91 -7.32 -1.55
C GLY A 12 -24.96 -8.53 -1.43
N VAL A 13 -23.72 -8.40 -1.91
CA VAL A 13 -22.69 -9.45 -1.81
C VAL A 13 -21.78 -9.13 -0.64
N THR A 14 -21.45 -10.14 0.18
CA THR A 14 -20.48 -9.98 1.27
C THR A 14 -19.12 -9.53 0.72
N PRO A 15 -18.61 -8.36 1.13
CA PRO A 15 -17.34 -7.85 0.63
C PRO A 15 -16.18 -8.72 1.14
N GLN A 16 -15.18 -8.91 0.27
CA GLN A 16 -13.91 -9.51 0.68
C GLN A 16 -13.23 -8.64 1.76
N PRO A 17 -12.47 -9.26 2.69
CA PRO A 17 -11.70 -8.52 3.68
C PRO A 17 -10.70 -7.58 3.00
N ALA A 18 -10.33 -6.50 3.71
CA ALA A 18 -9.23 -5.67 3.26
C ALA A 18 -7.93 -6.52 3.29
N PRO A 19 -7.01 -6.32 2.33
CA PRO A 19 -5.74 -7.03 2.35
C PRO A 19 -4.93 -6.63 3.59
N ASP A 20 -4.27 -7.61 4.19
CA ASP A 20 -3.34 -7.44 5.30
C ASP A 20 -2.07 -8.29 5.08
N GLY A 21 -1.07 -8.09 5.94
CA GLY A 21 0.20 -8.84 5.93
C GLY A 21 0.80 -9.02 4.53
N ALA A 22 0.99 -10.27 4.11
CA ALA A 22 1.55 -10.62 2.82
C ALA A 22 0.70 -10.12 1.63
N ALA A 23 -0.63 -10.20 1.71
CA ALA A 23 -1.50 -9.76 0.62
C ALA A 23 -1.44 -8.24 0.43
N LEU A 24 -1.29 -7.48 1.52
CA LEU A 24 -1.09 -6.03 1.44
C LEU A 24 0.29 -5.68 0.89
N ARG A 25 1.34 -6.37 1.35
CA ARG A 25 2.71 -6.22 0.85
C ARG A 25 2.76 -6.40 -0.66
N ASP A 26 2.20 -7.50 -1.15
CA ASP A 26 2.23 -7.84 -2.58
C ASP A 26 1.44 -6.81 -3.39
N LEU A 27 0.26 -6.40 -2.91
CA LEU A 27 -0.52 -5.32 -3.54
C LEU A 27 0.26 -3.99 -3.61
N MET A 28 0.98 -3.63 -2.54
CA MET A 28 1.80 -2.42 -2.51
C MET A 28 2.97 -2.50 -3.49
N LEU A 29 3.67 -3.64 -3.55
CA LEU A 29 4.80 -3.85 -4.45
C LEU A 29 4.36 -3.85 -5.92
N ASP A 30 3.28 -4.55 -6.26
CA ASP A 30 2.75 -4.60 -7.63
C ASP A 30 2.36 -3.19 -8.11
N HIS A 31 1.67 -2.43 -7.27
CA HIS A 31 1.28 -1.06 -7.60
C HIS A 31 2.49 -0.14 -7.68
N TYR A 32 3.47 -0.32 -6.78
CA TYR A 32 4.71 0.44 -6.81
C TYR A 32 5.48 0.24 -8.12
N GLU A 33 5.69 -1.03 -8.50
CA GLU A 33 6.36 -1.39 -9.75
C GLU A 33 5.60 -0.86 -10.97
N ALA A 34 4.27 -0.99 -10.99
CA ALA A 34 3.44 -0.46 -12.07
C ALA A 34 3.61 1.06 -12.25
N MET A 35 3.76 1.82 -11.18
CA MET A 35 4.03 3.28 -11.26
C MET A 35 5.43 3.56 -11.83
N LEU A 36 6.45 2.78 -11.47
CA LEU A 36 7.79 2.94 -12.03
C LEU A 36 7.81 2.62 -13.53
N VAL A 37 7.12 1.56 -13.94
CA VAL A 37 6.98 1.17 -15.36
C VAL A 37 6.25 2.24 -16.15
N PHE A 38 5.17 2.81 -15.60
CA PHE A 38 4.35 3.78 -16.31
C PHE A 38 4.98 5.18 -16.40
N TYR A 39 5.53 5.69 -15.31
CA TYR A 39 6.07 7.06 -15.23
C TYR A 39 7.59 7.14 -15.47
N GLY A 40 8.28 6.01 -15.55
CA GLY A 40 9.75 5.95 -15.44
C GLY A 40 10.22 6.09 -13.99
N ALA A 41 11.47 5.69 -13.72
CA ALA A 41 11.99 5.54 -12.36
C ALA A 41 11.89 6.83 -11.51
N ASP A 42 12.34 7.97 -12.04
CA ASP A 42 12.45 9.21 -11.25
C ASP A 42 11.09 9.86 -10.96
N LEU A 43 10.24 9.98 -11.98
CA LEU A 43 8.89 10.53 -11.80
C LEU A 43 8.00 9.52 -11.05
N GLY A 44 8.09 8.24 -11.39
CA GLY A 44 7.36 7.16 -10.74
C GLY A 44 7.65 7.11 -9.24
N LEU A 45 8.91 7.25 -8.82
CA LEU A 45 9.27 7.33 -7.40
C LEU A 45 8.57 8.51 -6.70
N ARG A 46 8.57 9.70 -7.31
CA ARG A 46 7.92 10.89 -6.72
C ARG A 46 6.40 10.73 -6.63
N VAL A 47 5.76 10.21 -7.67
CA VAL A 47 4.31 9.96 -7.71
C VAL A 47 3.94 8.89 -6.67
N ALA A 48 4.73 7.81 -6.60
CA ALA A 48 4.48 6.68 -5.72
C ALA A 48 4.44 7.05 -4.23
N ARG A 49 5.23 8.04 -3.78
CA ARG A 49 5.27 8.46 -2.37
C ARG A 49 3.88 8.75 -1.79
N LYS A 50 3.01 9.41 -2.57
CA LYS A 50 1.65 9.71 -2.13
C LYS A 50 0.84 8.43 -1.90
N HIS A 51 0.93 7.48 -2.82
CA HIS A 51 0.22 6.21 -2.75
C HIS A 51 0.73 5.34 -1.60
N LEU A 52 2.05 5.20 -1.48
CA LEU A 52 2.69 4.47 -0.38
C LEU A 52 2.33 5.09 0.97
N GLY A 53 2.24 6.42 1.02
CA GLY A 53 1.71 7.13 2.16
C GLY A 53 0.29 6.65 2.49
N TRP A 54 -0.65 6.76 1.56
CA TRP A 54 -2.04 6.37 1.80
C TRP A 54 -2.23 4.92 2.23
N TYR A 55 -1.44 3.99 1.68
CA TYR A 55 -1.42 2.61 2.16
C TYR A 55 -1.08 2.56 3.65
N LEU A 56 0.03 3.18 4.05
CA LEU A 56 0.58 3.06 5.40
C LEU A 56 -0.14 3.92 6.45
N ASP A 57 -0.87 4.97 6.05
CA ASP A 57 -1.80 5.69 6.95
C ASP A 57 -2.94 4.78 7.40
N GLY A 58 -3.38 3.89 6.52
CA GLY A 58 -4.47 2.96 6.78
C GLY A 58 -4.02 1.63 7.36
N VAL A 59 -2.86 1.53 8.03
CA VAL A 59 -2.32 0.26 8.54
C VAL A 59 -1.88 0.40 9.98
N ALA A 60 -2.29 -0.53 10.85
CA ALA A 60 -1.88 -0.52 12.25
C ALA A 60 -0.35 -0.69 12.37
N ALA A 61 0.27 0.15 13.20
CA ALA A 61 1.74 0.26 13.34
C ALA A 61 2.50 0.68 12.06
N GLY A 62 1.82 1.18 11.02
CA GLY A 62 2.45 1.59 9.75
C GLY A 62 3.27 2.88 9.80
N ALA A 63 3.14 3.69 10.86
CA ALA A 63 3.76 5.03 10.93
C ALA A 63 5.30 5.00 10.83
N ALA A 64 5.96 4.06 11.52
CA ALA A 64 7.42 3.96 11.46
C ALA A 64 7.91 3.53 10.07
N LEU A 65 7.19 2.62 9.42
CA LEU A 65 7.48 2.19 8.05
C LEU A 65 7.24 3.32 7.05
N ARG A 66 6.15 4.07 7.20
CA ARG A 66 5.82 5.24 6.39
C ARG A 66 6.97 6.24 6.38
N GLU A 67 7.44 6.63 7.56
CA GLU A 67 8.54 7.59 7.70
C GLU A 67 9.83 7.13 6.99
N ARG A 68 10.14 5.82 7.01
CA ARG A 68 11.30 5.29 6.28
C ARG A 68 11.08 5.32 4.78
N VAL A 69 9.98 4.74 4.31
CA VAL A 69 9.65 4.60 2.88
C VAL A 69 9.57 5.96 2.18
N LEU A 70 8.96 6.96 2.80
CA LEU A 70 8.75 8.28 2.16
C LEU A 70 10.03 9.12 2.02
N ARG A 71 11.11 8.79 2.74
CA ARG A 71 12.41 9.51 2.67
C ARG A 71 13.39 8.91 1.69
N LEU A 72 13.16 7.68 1.22
CA LEU A 72 14.08 7.01 0.31
C LEU A 72 14.07 7.64 -1.09
N GLY A 73 15.27 7.72 -1.66
CA GLY A 73 15.54 8.22 -3.01
C GLY A 73 15.87 7.12 -4.03
N ASP A 74 16.06 5.88 -3.59
CA ASP A 74 16.35 4.73 -4.45
C ASP A 74 15.10 3.84 -4.57
N PRO A 75 14.58 3.60 -5.79
CA PRO A 75 13.43 2.74 -5.98
C PRO A 75 13.61 1.31 -5.44
N ARG A 76 14.82 0.76 -5.54
CA ARG A 76 15.10 -0.59 -5.01
C ARG A 76 15.09 -0.60 -3.49
N ALA A 77 15.59 0.45 -2.84
CA ALA A 77 15.51 0.60 -1.40
C ALA A 77 14.06 0.69 -0.91
N VAL A 78 13.21 1.44 -1.63
CA VAL A 78 11.76 1.52 -1.32
C VAL A 78 11.11 0.15 -1.38
N ALA A 79 11.33 -0.62 -2.45
CA ALA A 79 10.78 -1.96 -2.60
C ALA A 79 11.24 -2.90 -1.46
N ARG A 80 12.53 -2.83 -1.05
CA ARG A 80 13.04 -3.63 0.07
C ARG A 80 12.38 -3.27 1.40
N GLU A 81 12.21 -1.99 1.70
CA GLU A 81 11.54 -1.55 2.93
C GLU A 81 10.07 -1.99 2.96
N ILE A 82 9.35 -1.89 1.85
CA ILE A 82 7.97 -2.39 1.73
C ILE A 82 7.94 -3.90 1.98
N ALA A 83 8.83 -4.65 1.32
CA ALA A 83 8.86 -6.11 1.41
C ALA A 83 9.14 -6.59 2.84
N ALA A 84 10.04 -5.92 3.56
CA ALA A 84 10.41 -6.27 4.93
C ALA A 84 9.40 -5.77 5.97
N GLY A 85 8.90 -4.55 5.83
CA GLY A 85 8.16 -3.89 6.90
C GLY A 85 6.65 -4.14 6.92
N VAL A 86 6.01 -4.43 5.77
CA VAL A 86 4.54 -4.54 5.71
C VAL A 86 4.04 -5.81 6.41
N THR A 87 4.82 -6.88 6.44
CA THR A 87 4.47 -8.11 7.17
C THR A 87 4.42 -7.95 8.68
N ASP A 88 5.16 -6.96 9.22
CA ASP A 88 5.18 -6.65 10.64
C ASP A 88 4.08 -5.66 11.04
N CYS A 89 3.34 -5.15 10.06
CA CYS A 89 2.23 -4.23 10.30
C CYS A 89 0.92 -5.00 10.52
N GLY A 90 0.04 -4.45 11.36
CA GLY A 90 -1.28 -5.03 11.63
C GLY A 90 -2.25 -4.89 10.45
N PRO A 91 -3.52 -5.30 10.58
CA PRO A 91 -4.47 -5.24 9.48
C PRO A 91 -4.64 -3.80 8.98
N ALA A 92 -5.06 -3.67 7.71
CA ALA A 92 -5.48 -2.39 7.20
C ALA A 92 -6.61 -1.85 8.10
N LEU A 93 -6.37 -0.71 8.74
CA LEU A 93 -7.36 0.05 9.48
C LEU A 93 -8.47 0.39 8.48
N GLY A 94 -9.58 -0.34 8.60
CA GLY A 94 -10.81 0.09 7.97
C GLY A 94 -11.18 1.44 8.57
N ALA A 95 -11.62 2.37 7.72
CA ALA A 95 -12.68 3.28 8.13
C ALA A 95 -13.79 2.38 8.67
N ALA A 96 -13.79 2.18 9.98
CA ALA A 96 -14.84 1.47 10.68
C ALA A 96 -16.14 2.23 10.40
N ALA A 97 -17.17 1.42 10.21
CA ALA A 97 -18.56 1.82 10.00
C ALA A 97 -19.01 2.96 10.91
#